data_AF-A0A544U7L5-F1
#
_entry.id   AF-A0A544U7L5-F1
#
_cell.length_a   1.000
_cell.length_b   1.000
_cell.length_c   1.000
_cell.angle_alpha   90.00
_cell.angle_beta   90.00
_cell.angle_gamma   90.00
#
_symmetry.space_group_name_H-M   'P 1'
#
loop_
_entity.id
_entity.type
_entity.pdbx_description
1 polymer ?
#
loop_
_entity_poly.entity_id
_entity_poly.type
_entity_poly.pdbx_seq_one_letter_code
_entity_poly.pdbx_strand_id
1 'polypeptide(L)'
;MGRKVAKKYILFTGEAHENMKFDFTHKQIEIFISLWNAGVSIDRIAKRFLISHANVALIVMDLEMAGRIGPRVGGLLGKQKVVSLKKMFSKVIYLFEVLQRMK
;
A
#
# COMPACT_ATOMS: atom_id res chain seq x y z
N MET A 1 24.42 25.90 17.32
CA MET A 1 23.89 25.70 15.96
C MET A 1 22.63 24.84 16.02
N GLY A 2 21.45 25.40 15.74
CA GLY A 2 20.19 24.66 15.77
C GLY A 2 20.08 23.68 14.58
N ARG A 3 19.76 22.42 14.85
CA ARG A 3 19.47 21.42 13.81
C ARG A 3 18.29 21.91 12.96
N LYS A 4 18.51 22.17 11.67
CA LYS A 4 17.43 22.35 10.69
C LYS A 4 16.64 21.04 10.60
N VAL A 5 15.45 21.00 11.18
CA VAL A 5 14.53 19.87 11.03
C VAL A 5 13.97 19.93 9.62
N ALA A 6 14.30 18.95 8.77
CA ALA A 6 13.76 18.84 7.43
C ALA A 6 12.22 18.75 7.51
N LYS A 7 11.51 19.65 6.81
CA LYS A 7 10.05 19.58 6.69
C LYS A 7 9.69 18.26 6.02
N LYS A 8 9.04 17.37 6.77
CA LYS A 8 8.44 16.15 6.22
C LYS A 8 7.03 16.52 5.75
N TYR A 9 6.69 16.23 4.50
CA TYR A 9 5.34 16.39 4.00
C TYR A 9 4.96 15.17 3.16
N ILE A 10 3.71 14.74 3.33
CA ILE A 10 3.06 13.72 2.51
C ILE A 10 2.02 14.48 1.68
N LEU A 11 1.98 14.24 0.38
CA LEU A 11 1.20 15.05 -0.57
C LEU A 11 -0.25 14.57 -0.77
N PHE A 12 -0.80 13.72 0.10
CA PHE A 12 -2.20 13.25 0.05
C PHE A 12 -3.22 14.35 0.43
N THR A 13 -3.05 15.57 -0.08
CA THR A 13 -3.83 16.76 0.32
C THR A 13 -4.32 17.55 -0.89
N GLY A 14 -4.38 16.93 -2.08
CA GLY A 14 -4.85 17.59 -3.29
C GLY A 14 -5.77 16.70 -4.11
N GLU A 15 -6.55 17.32 -5.00
CA GLU A 15 -7.56 16.70 -5.89
C GLU A 15 -7.06 15.44 -6.62
N ALA A 16 -5.76 15.40 -6.96
CA ALA A 16 -5.12 14.24 -7.57
C ALA A 16 -5.24 12.92 -6.76
N HIS A 17 -5.53 13.00 -5.46
CA HIS A 17 -5.64 11.85 -4.56
C HIS A 17 -7.09 11.53 -4.16
N GLU A 18 -8.07 12.35 -4.54
CA GLU A 18 -9.48 12.13 -4.20
C GLU A 18 -10.06 10.88 -4.89
N ASN A 19 -9.49 10.50 -6.02
CA ASN A 19 -9.88 9.31 -6.78
C ASN A 19 -9.24 8.00 -6.25
N MET A 20 -8.58 8.03 -5.09
CA MET A 20 -8.08 6.82 -4.46
C MET A 20 -9.22 6.01 -3.85
N LYS A 21 -9.33 4.75 -4.27
CA LYS A 21 -10.39 3.87 -3.86
C LYS A 21 -9.91 3.01 -2.68
N PHE A 22 -10.57 3.12 -1.53
CA PHE A 22 -10.25 2.37 -0.31
C PHE A 22 -11.42 1.54 0.24
N ASP A 23 -12.59 1.61 -0.39
CA ASP A 23 -13.84 0.96 0.01
C ASP A 23 -13.97 -0.46 -0.59
N PHE A 24 -13.01 -1.34 -0.33
CA PHE A 24 -13.08 -2.73 -0.79
C PHE A 24 -13.83 -3.61 0.22
N THR A 25 -14.84 -4.33 -0.28
CA THR A 25 -15.53 -5.38 0.48
C THR A 25 -14.59 -6.53 0.80
N HIS A 26 -14.91 -7.29 1.86
CA HIS A 26 -14.15 -8.48 2.22
C HIS A 26 -14.01 -9.48 1.06
N LYS A 27 -15.10 -9.71 0.31
CA LYS A 27 -15.11 -10.59 -0.86
C LYS A 27 -14.17 -10.09 -1.98
N GLN A 28 -14.09 -8.77 -2.19
CA GLN A 28 -13.16 -8.19 -3.15
C GLN A 28 -11.71 -8.41 -2.73
N ILE A 29 -11.40 -8.28 -1.44
CA ILE A 29 -10.06 -8.56 -0.91
C ILE A 29 -9.68 -10.03 -1.08
N GLU A 30 -10.58 -10.97 -0.80
CA GLU A 30 -10.32 -12.41 -1.02
C GLU A 30 -10.04 -12.72 -2.51
N ILE A 31 -10.81 -12.12 -3.43
CA ILE A 31 -10.56 -12.23 -4.87
C ILE A 31 -9.20 -11.62 -5.22
N PHE A 32 -8.85 -10.48 -4.65
CA PHE A 32 -7.56 -9.83 -4.89
C PHE A 32 -6.39 -10.71 -4.45
N ILE A 33 -6.46 -11.29 -3.25
CA ILE A 33 -5.45 -12.20 -2.70
C ILE A 33 -5.31 -13.44 -3.60
N SER A 34 -6.42 -14.01 -4.05
CA SER A 34 -6.41 -15.16 -4.98
C SER A 34 -5.69 -14.83 -6.29
N LEU A 35 -6.00 -13.68 -6.91
CA LEU A 35 -5.33 -13.23 -8.14
C LEU A 35 -3.85 -12.93 -7.93
N TRP A 36 -3.49 -12.36 -6.78
CA TRP A 36 -2.10 -12.08 -6.41
C TRP A 36 -1.29 -13.37 -6.30
N ASN A 37 -1.82 -14.36 -5.57
CA ASN A 37 -1.15 -15.65 -5.35
C ASN A 37 -1.08 -16.49 -6.63
N ALA A 38 -2.05 -16.33 -7.55
CA ALA A 38 -2.00 -16.91 -8.89
C ALA A 38 -0.98 -16.23 -9.82
N GLY A 39 -0.28 -15.18 -9.36
CA GLY A 39 0.75 -14.49 -10.14
C GLY A 39 0.21 -13.57 -11.23
N VAL A 40 -1.08 -13.23 -11.21
CA VAL A 40 -1.70 -12.34 -12.21
C VAL A 40 -1.00 -10.98 -12.23
N SER A 41 -0.75 -10.41 -13.40
CA SER A 41 -0.03 -9.13 -13.50
C SER A 41 -0.81 -7.99 -12.84
N ILE A 42 -0.09 -7.00 -12.30
CA ILE A 42 -0.68 -5.79 -11.68
C ILE A 42 -1.65 -5.11 -12.66
N ASP A 43 -1.29 -5.03 -13.94
CA ASP A 43 -2.17 -4.46 -14.98
C ASP A 43 -3.51 -5.19 -15.11
N ARG A 44 -3.50 -6.53 -15.08
CA ARG A 44 -4.73 -7.32 -15.15
C ARG A 44 -5.56 -7.18 -13.87
N ILE A 45 -4.92 -7.08 -12.71
CA ILE A 45 -5.60 -6.82 -11.43
C ILE A 45 -6.25 -5.43 -11.45
N ALA A 46 -5.53 -4.39 -11.88
CA ALA A 46 -6.03 -3.02 -12.02
C ALA A 46 -7.29 -2.98 -12.90
N LYS A 47 -7.22 -3.59 -14.10
CA LYS A 47 -8.35 -3.71 -15.03
C LYS A 47 -9.53 -4.48 -14.44
N ARG A 48 -9.29 -5.55 -13.69
CA ARG A 48 -10.34 -6.37 -13.08
C ARG A 48 -11.16 -5.58 -12.04
N PHE A 49 -10.50 -4.74 -11.25
CA PHE A 49 -11.14 -3.95 -10.20
C PHE A 49 -11.56 -2.54 -10.66
N LEU A 50 -11.25 -2.17 -11.91
CA LEU A 50 -11.46 -0.83 -12.47
C LEU A 50 -10.81 0.26 -11.60
N ILE A 51 -9.56 0.01 -11.18
CA ILE A 51 -8.79 0.92 -10.32
C ILE A 51 -7.43 1.24 -10.95
N SER A 52 -6.83 2.35 -10.51
CA SER A 52 -5.48 2.74 -10.93
C SER A 52 -4.43 1.77 -10.40
N HIS A 53 -3.25 1.75 -11.04
CA HIS A 53 -2.10 1.00 -10.50
C HIS A 53 -1.66 1.51 -9.12
N ALA A 54 -1.88 2.79 -8.81
CA ALA A 54 -1.62 3.34 -7.49
C ALA A 54 -2.53 2.71 -6.42
N ASN A 55 -3.82 2.52 -6.70
CA ASN A 55 -4.73 1.82 -5.80
C ASN A 55 -4.34 0.35 -5.61
N VAL A 56 -3.95 -0.34 -6.70
CA VAL A 56 -3.40 -1.71 -6.58
C VAL A 56 -2.17 -1.71 -5.67
N ALA A 57 -1.29 -0.72 -5.81
CA ALA A 57 -0.09 -0.61 -5.00
C ALA A 57 -0.42 -0.47 -3.50
N LEU A 58 -1.39 0.39 -3.18
CA LEU A 58 -1.86 0.61 -1.82
C LEU A 58 -2.47 -0.65 -1.19
N ILE A 59 -3.30 -1.39 -1.92
CA ILE A 59 -3.88 -2.66 -1.45
C ILE A 59 -2.78 -3.69 -1.18
N VAL A 60 -1.81 -3.83 -2.09
CA VAL A 60 -0.71 -4.79 -1.88
C VAL A 60 0.11 -4.41 -0.66
N MET A 61 0.42 -3.12 -0.47
CA MET A 61 1.16 -2.67 0.70
C MET A 61 0.41 -2.97 1.99
N ASP A 62 -0.90 -2.67 2.05
CA ASP A 62 -1.74 -2.98 3.21
C ASP A 62 -1.78 -4.50 3.50
N LEU A 63 -2.04 -5.33 2.49
CA LEU A 63 -2.13 -6.78 2.66
C LEU A 63 -0.78 -7.42 3.00
N GLU A 64 0.33 -6.93 2.44
CA GLU A 64 1.67 -7.39 2.79
C GLU A 64 2.03 -7.00 4.24
N MET A 65 1.68 -5.79 4.66
CA MET A 65 1.85 -5.33 6.05
C MET A 65 1.03 -6.17 7.03
N ALA A 66 -0.20 -6.54 6.65
CA ALA A 66 -1.05 -7.43 7.42
C ALA A 66 -0.61 -8.92 7.36
N GLY A 67 0.45 -9.25 6.62
CA GLY A 67 0.95 -10.61 6.45
C GLY A 67 -0.01 -11.53 5.67
N ARG A 68 -0.96 -10.95 4.93
CA ARG A 68 -1.99 -11.68 4.17
C ARG A 68 -1.47 -12.14 2.81
N ILE A 69 -0.48 -11.44 2.26
CA ILE A 69 0.21 -11.80 1.02
C ILE A 69 1.73 -11.65 1.19
N GLY A 70 2.48 -12.34 0.33
CA GLY A 70 3.93 -12.23 0.26
C GLY A 70 4.42 -11.56 -1.03
N PRO A 71 5.70 -11.13 -1.07
CA PRO A 71 6.34 -10.64 -2.28
C PRO A 71 6.40 -11.73 -3.36
N ARG A 72 6.33 -11.34 -4.63
CA ARG A 72 6.32 -12.26 -5.78
C ARG A 72 7.00 -11.66 -7.02
N VAL A 73 7.36 -12.53 -7.97
CA VAL A 73 7.84 -12.11 -9.30
C VAL A 73 6.75 -11.30 -10.01
N GLY A 74 7.11 -10.15 -10.57
CA GLY A 74 6.17 -9.25 -11.23
C GLY A 74 5.18 -8.54 -10.28
N GLY A 75 5.36 -8.65 -8.96
CA GLY A 75 4.72 -7.81 -7.96
C GLY A 75 5.50 -6.50 -7.74
N LEU A 76 4.99 -5.62 -6.86
CA LEU A 76 5.54 -4.27 -6.63
C LEU A 76 7.04 -4.23 -6.30
N LEU A 77 7.52 -5.20 -5.51
CA LEU A 77 8.91 -5.25 -5.03
C LEU A 77 9.69 -6.43 -5.63
N GLY A 78 9.10 -7.17 -6.57
CA GLY A 78 9.67 -8.40 -7.11
C GLY A 78 9.91 -9.47 -6.03
N LYS A 79 10.88 -10.38 -6.27
CA LYS A 79 11.27 -11.46 -5.33
C LYS A 79 12.16 -10.97 -4.17
N GLN A 80 12.63 -9.73 -4.18
CA GLN A 80 13.56 -9.25 -3.17
C GLN A 80 12.79 -8.85 -1.90
N LYS A 81 12.91 -9.66 -0.84
CA LYS A 81 12.69 -9.19 0.53
C LYS A 81 13.75 -8.13 0.82
N VAL A 82 13.51 -6.88 0.46
CA VAL A 82 14.38 -5.80 0.90
C VAL A 82 14.18 -5.70 2.41
N VAL A 83 15.17 -6.17 3.16
CA VAL A 83 15.27 -6.19 4.63
C VAL A 83 15.05 -4.80 5.27
N SER A 84 14.95 -3.74 4.46
CA SER A 84 14.70 -2.36 4.89
C SER A 84 13.22 -2.00 5.15
N LEU A 85 12.24 -2.88 4.89
CA LEU A 85 10.82 -2.54 5.16
C LEU A 85 10.46 -2.53 6.66
N LYS A 86 11.01 -3.42 7.49
CA LYS A 86 10.69 -3.40 8.95
C LYS A 86 10.97 -2.05 9.61
N LYS A 87 12.03 -1.35 9.18
CA LYS A 87 12.48 -0.08 9.75
C LYS A 87 11.76 1.15 9.17
N MET A 88 11.35 1.09 7.90
CA MET A 88 10.61 2.17 7.23
C MET A 88 9.12 2.13 7.58
N PHE A 89 8.54 0.93 7.71
CA PHE A 89 7.09 0.74 7.91
C PHE A 89 6.65 0.81 9.38
N SER A 90 7.55 0.54 10.34
CA SER A 90 7.28 0.84 11.76
C SER A 90 6.98 2.32 11.99
N LYS A 91 7.58 3.23 11.21
CA LYS A 91 7.27 4.67 11.27
C LYS A 91 5.92 5.03 10.64
N VAL A 92 5.50 4.30 9.61
CA VAL A 92 4.20 4.54 8.93
C VAL A 92 3.04 4.06 9.81
N ILE A 93 3.19 2.92 10.48
CA ILE A 93 2.21 2.41 11.46
C ILE A 93 2.01 3.42 12.59
N TYR A 94 3.10 3.97 13.14
CA TYR A 94 3.01 4.99 14.19
C TYR A 94 2.29 6.26 13.70
N LEU A 95 2.49 6.65 12.45
CA LEU A 95 1.81 7.80 11.84
C LEU A 95 0.32 7.56 11.65
N PHE A 96 -0.09 6.36 11.26
CA PHE A 96 -1.50 6.01 11.12
C PHE A 96 -2.21 5.93 12.48
N GLU A 97 -1.57 5.33 13.48
CA GLU A 97 -2.09 5.31 14.86
C GLU A 97 -2.21 6.71 15.48
N VAL A 98 -1.24 7.59 15.25
CA VAL A 98 -1.31 8.98 15.73
C VAL A 98 -2.44 9.74 15.05
N LEU A 99 -2.69 9.52 13.76
CA LEU A 99 -3.80 10.15 13.04
C LEU A 99 -5.17 9.64 13.50
N GLN A 100 -5.28 8.37 13.88
CA GLN A 100 -6.51 7.81 14.46
C GLN A 100 -6.79 8.29 15.89
N ARG A 101 -5.76 8.68 16.64
CA ARG A 101 -5.86 9.22 18.02
C ARG A 101 -6.19 10.72 18.11
N MET A 102 -6.19 11.43 16.99
CA MET A 102 -6.47 12.87 16.92
C MET A 102 -7.93 13.18 16.53
N LYS A 103 -8.78 12.14 16.45
CA LYS A 103 -10.25 12.23 16.44
C LYS A 103 -10.77 11.86 17.82
#